data_AF-A0AAV8SB31-F1
#
_entry.id   AF-A0AAV8SB31-F1
#
_cell.length_a   1.000
_cell.length_b   1.000
_cell.length_c   1.000
_cell.angle_alpha   90.00
_cell.angle_beta   90.00
_cell.angle_gamma   90.00
#
_symmetry.space_group_name_H-M   'P 1'
#
loop_
_entity.id
_entity.type
_entity.pdbx_description
1 polymer ?
#
loop_
_entity_poly.entity_id
_entity_poly.type
_entity_poly.pdbx_seq_one_letter_code
_entity_poly.pdbx_strand_id
1 'polypeptide(L)'
;MREANNDPNDGKRKSHQKSSYIFDLYYRRKEISKELYEFCLEQGYADRNLIAKWKKLSYKRLYYLRCMQLRDHNFITTCVYRVPKNLREDKVVECVHCGRRGCASIDSFTYVKIYIIYLII
;
A
#
# COMPACT_ATOMS: atom_id res chain seq x y z
N MET A 1 -2.03 -1.25 -22.10
CA MET A 1 -3.10 -2.04 -21.46
C MET A 1 -4.45 -1.34 -21.64
N ARG A 2 -5.08 -1.50 -22.81
CA ARG A 2 -6.47 -1.11 -23.05
C ARG A 2 -7.27 -2.40 -23.04
N GLU A 3 -7.81 -2.75 -21.89
CA GLU A 3 -8.76 -3.86 -21.73
C GLU A 3 -10.04 -3.27 -21.13
N ALA A 4 -11.19 -3.88 -21.47
CA ALA A 4 -12.49 -3.44 -20.98
C ALA A 4 -12.54 -3.50 -19.44
N ASN A 5 -12.79 -2.36 -18.80
CA ASN A 5 -12.91 -2.24 -17.35
C ASN A 5 -14.26 -2.81 -16.89
N ASN A 6 -14.30 -4.08 -16.51
CA ASN A 6 -15.54 -4.71 -16.01
C ASN A 6 -15.71 -4.59 -14.46
N ASP A 7 -14.66 -4.25 -13.72
CA ASP A 7 -14.68 -4.10 -12.25
C ASP A 7 -14.32 -2.64 -11.85
N PRO A 8 -15.09 -1.99 -10.97
CA PRO A 8 -14.87 -0.59 -10.56
C PRO A 8 -13.54 -0.33 -9.83
N ASN A 9 -12.88 -1.38 -9.35
CA ASN A 9 -11.58 -1.33 -8.70
C ASN A 9 -10.42 -1.76 -9.62
N ASP A 10 -10.67 -2.25 -10.83
CA ASP A 10 -9.63 -2.74 -11.75
C ASP A 10 -8.59 -1.66 -12.12
N GLY A 11 -9.07 -0.45 -12.42
CA GLY A 11 -8.18 0.69 -12.68
C GLY A 11 -7.25 1.02 -11.51
N LYS A 12 -7.77 0.94 -10.28
CA LYS A 12 -6.96 1.13 -9.05
C LYS A 12 -5.94 0.00 -8.90
N ARG A 13 -6.31 -1.23 -9.28
CA ARG A 13 -5.41 -2.37 -9.20
C ARG A 13 -4.21 -2.24 -10.14
N LYS A 14 -4.49 -1.85 -11.38
CA LYS A 14 -3.48 -1.56 -12.40
C LYS A 14 -2.56 -0.41 -11.96
N SER A 15 -3.10 0.65 -11.36
CA SER A 15 -2.32 1.79 -10.86
C SER A 15 -1.35 1.40 -9.72
N HIS A 16 -1.80 0.57 -8.78
CA HIS A 16 -0.96 0.05 -7.71
C HIS A 16 0.18 -0.82 -8.27
N GLN A 17 -0.14 -1.75 -9.19
CA GLN A 17 0.84 -2.63 -9.81
C GLN A 17 1.93 -1.86 -10.56
N LYS A 18 1.57 -0.85 -11.34
CA LYS A 18 2.53 0.03 -12.03
C LYS A 18 3.46 0.73 -11.05
N SER A 19 2.89 1.34 -10.00
CA SER A 19 3.68 2.05 -8.98
C SER A 19 4.61 1.10 -8.23
N SER A 20 4.13 -0.11 -7.89
CA SER A 20 4.91 -1.14 -7.20
C SER A 20 6.07 -1.63 -8.07
N TYR A 21 5.84 -1.81 -9.37
CA TYR A 21 6.86 -2.24 -10.31
C TYR A 21 8.00 -1.23 -10.39
N ILE A 22 7.68 0.05 -10.58
CA ILE A 22 8.67 1.14 -10.63
C ILE A 22 9.43 1.26 -9.29
N PHE A 23 8.71 1.14 -8.17
CA PHE A 23 9.31 1.15 -6.83
C PHE A 23 10.33 0.01 -6.66
N ASP A 24 9.97 -1.21 -7.05
CA ASP A 24 10.84 -2.38 -6.93
C ASP A 24 12.08 -2.28 -7.83
N LEU A 25 11.92 -1.80 -9.07
CA LEU A 25 13.04 -1.59 -10.00
C LEU A 25 14.07 -0.60 -9.43
N TYR A 26 13.63 0.47 -8.79
CA TYR A 26 14.53 1.49 -8.25
C TYR A 26 15.11 1.13 -6.88
N TYR A 27 14.26 0.77 -5.90
CA TYR A 27 14.69 0.59 -4.50
C TYR A 27 15.22 -0.81 -4.18
N ARG A 28 14.70 -1.86 -4.83
CA ARG A 28 15.06 -3.25 -4.50
C ARG A 28 16.08 -3.82 -5.49
N ARG A 29 15.78 -3.73 -6.79
CA ARG A 29 16.62 -4.31 -7.84
C ARG A 29 17.73 -3.37 -8.32
N LYS A 30 17.53 -2.05 -8.20
CA LYS A 30 18.45 -1.00 -8.67
C LYS A 30 18.77 -1.11 -10.17
N GLU A 31 17.78 -1.51 -10.97
CA GLU A 31 17.92 -1.72 -12.43
C GLU A 31 17.71 -0.43 -13.25
N ILE A 32 17.13 0.61 -12.64
CA ILE A 32 16.85 1.90 -13.31
C ILE A 32 17.62 3.05 -12.66
N SER A 33 18.05 4.02 -13.47
CA SER A 33 18.71 5.23 -13.00
C SER A 33 17.74 6.13 -12.22
N LYS A 34 18.30 7.02 -11.39
CA LYS A 34 17.52 8.01 -10.65
C LYS A 34 16.74 8.94 -11.60
N GLU A 35 17.36 9.35 -12.70
CA GLU A 35 16.74 10.20 -13.72
C GLU A 35 15.51 9.53 -14.34
N LEU A 36 15.62 8.25 -14.72
CA LEU A 36 14.50 7.50 -15.28
C LEU A 36 13.37 7.31 -14.25
N TYR A 37 13.74 7.05 -12.99
CA TYR A 37 12.76 6.95 -11.91
C TYR A 37 12.00 8.27 -11.68
N GLU A 38 12.70 9.41 -11.66
CA GLU A 38 12.08 10.72 -11.52
C GLU A 38 11.19 11.06 -12.71
N PHE A 39 11.63 10.77 -13.94
CA PHE A 39 10.83 10.90 -15.15
C PHE A 39 9.53 10.08 -15.06
N CYS A 40 9.61 8.82 -14.59
CA CYS A 40 8.42 7.99 -14.40
C CYS A 40 7.42 8.58 -13.39
N LEU A 41 7.90 9.26 -12.35
CA LEU A 41 7.04 9.92 -11.37
C LEU A 41 6.40 11.20 -11.93
N GLU A 42 7.14 11.98 -12.71
CA GLU A 42 6.64 13.23 -13.32
C GLU A 42 5.60 12.98 -14.40
N GLN A 43 5.81 11.95 -15.22
CA GLN A 43 4.84 11.52 -16.24
C GLN A 43 3.63 10.77 -15.66
N GLY A 44 3.57 10.57 -14.34
CA GLY A 44 2.45 9.91 -13.67
C GLY A 44 2.37 8.39 -13.90
N TYR A 45 3.47 7.74 -14.30
CA TYR A 45 3.53 6.27 -14.39
C TYR A 45 3.50 5.60 -13.01
N ALA A 46 3.91 6.33 -11.96
CA ALA A 46 3.83 5.89 -10.57
C ALA A 46 3.31 7.00 -9.65
N ASP A 47 2.61 6.61 -8.59
CA ASP A 47 2.08 7.54 -7.58
C ASP A 47 3.15 7.89 -6.53
N ARG A 48 3.62 9.15 -6.57
CA ARG A 48 4.62 9.70 -5.66
C ARG A 48 4.18 9.65 -4.19
N ASN A 49 2.91 9.91 -3.91
CA ASN A 49 2.37 9.94 -2.55
C ASN A 49 2.29 8.53 -1.98
N LEU A 50 1.86 7.57 -2.80
CA LEU A 50 1.80 6.17 -2.41
C LEU A 50 3.20 5.60 -2.12
N ILE A 51 4.16 5.88 -3.00
CA ILE A 51 5.56 5.47 -2.81
C ILE A 51 6.17 6.10 -1.55
N ALA A 52 5.89 7.37 -1.27
CA ALA A 52 6.35 8.02 -0.05
C ALA A 52 5.85 7.29 1.22
N LYS A 53 4.65 6.69 1.17
CA LYS A 53 4.15 5.85 2.27
C LYS A 53 4.86 4.50 2.33
N TRP A 54 5.16 3.84 1.21
CA TRP A 54 5.86 2.54 1.21
C TRP A 54 7.26 2.58 1.80
N LYS A 55 7.91 3.75 1.81
CA LYS A 55 9.18 3.95 2.54
C LYS A 55 9.03 3.71 4.06
N LYS A 56 7.83 3.88 4.62
CA LYS A 56 7.54 3.62 6.04
C LYS A 56 7.11 2.16 6.24
N LEU A 57 7.73 1.48 7.22
CA LEU A 57 7.51 0.05 7.49
C LEU A 57 6.03 -0.31 7.72
N SER A 58 5.31 0.52 8.46
CA SER A 58 3.88 0.34 8.78
C SER A 58 2.94 0.47 7.57
N TYR A 59 3.43 0.97 6.44
CA TYR A 59 2.64 1.23 5.23
C TYR A 59 3.11 0.44 4.01
N LYS A 60 4.09 -0.46 4.13
CA LYS A 60 4.57 -1.29 3.00
C LYS A 60 3.48 -2.02 2.22
N ARG A 61 2.39 -2.45 2.86
CA ARG A 61 1.25 -3.15 2.22
C ARG A 61 0.07 -2.23 1.89
N LEU A 62 0.26 -0.90 1.95
CA LEU A 62 -0.78 0.06 1.62
C LEU A 62 -1.10 0.00 0.12
N TYR A 63 -2.38 -0.15 -0.21
CA TYR A 63 -2.81 -0.27 -1.60
C TYR A 63 -3.28 1.05 -2.21
N TYR A 64 -3.94 1.87 -1.39
CA TYR A 64 -4.62 3.07 -1.85
C TYR A 64 -4.63 4.10 -0.72
N LEU A 65 -4.38 5.36 -1.04
CA LEU A 65 -4.23 6.42 -0.05
C LEU A 65 -5.52 6.67 0.74
N ARG A 66 -6.69 6.51 0.11
CA ARG A 66 -8.01 6.65 0.77
C ARG A 66 -8.18 5.69 1.95
N CYS A 67 -7.51 4.53 1.94
CA CYS A 67 -7.59 3.58 3.07
C CYS A 67 -6.93 4.09 4.37
N MET A 68 -6.13 5.15 4.32
CA MET A 68 -5.52 5.76 5.52
C MET A 68 -6.04 7.15 5.83
N GLN A 69 -6.75 7.79 4.91
CA GLN A 69 -7.22 9.16 5.07
C GLN A 69 -8.44 9.19 6.00
N LEU A 70 -8.33 9.84 7.16
CA LEU A 70 -9.40 9.89 8.16
C LEU A 70 -10.66 10.59 7.61
N ARG A 71 -10.46 11.68 6.87
CA ARG A 71 -11.53 12.44 6.18
C ARG A 71 -12.31 11.59 5.14
N ASP A 72 -11.69 10.50 4.69
CA ASP A 72 -12.20 9.44 3.83
C ASP A 72 -13.47 8.72 4.35
N HIS A 73 -13.69 8.77 5.67
CA HIS A 73 -14.57 7.86 6.40
C HIS A 73 -15.53 8.62 7.33
N ASN A 74 -16.77 8.13 7.45
CA ASN A 74 -17.85 8.78 8.21
C ASN A 74 -17.49 9.07 9.68
N PHE A 75 -16.67 8.22 10.30
CA PHE A 75 -16.30 8.33 11.71
C PHE A 75 -14.90 8.94 11.93
N ILE A 76 -14.28 9.51 10.90
CA ILE A 76 -12.92 10.09 10.99
C ILE A 76 -11.91 9.06 11.52
N THR A 77 -12.12 7.79 11.18
CA THR A 77 -11.25 6.68 11.57
C THR A 77 -10.51 6.13 10.36
N THR A 78 -9.53 5.24 10.62
CA THR A 78 -8.84 4.53 9.53
C THR A 78 -9.71 3.39 8.99
N CYS A 79 -9.48 3.02 7.74
CA CYS A 79 -10.21 1.94 7.11
C CYS A 79 -10.01 0.62 7.87
N VAL A 80 -11.08 -0.17 8.10
CA VAL A 80 -11.00 -1.49 8.76
C VAL A 80 -9.95 -2.41 8.13
N TYR A 81 -9.65 -2.21 6.85
CA TYR A 81 -8.63 -2.96 6.13
C TYR A 81 -7.20 -2.70 6.60
N ARG A 82 -6.96 -1.67 7.41
CA ARG A 82 -5.71 -1.39 8.11
C ARG A 82 -5.56 -2.13 9.43
N VAL A 83 -6.63 -2.74 9.96
CA VAL A 83 -6.60 -3.56 11.17
C VAL A 83 -5.99 -4.93 10.84
N PRO A 84 -5.03 -5.47 11.61
CA PRO A 84 -4.50 -6.82 11.43
C PRO A 84 -5.59 -7.89 11.37
N LYS A 85 -5.42 -8.93 10.56
CA LYS A 85 -6.46 -9.95 10.33
C LYS A 85 -6.84 -10.71 11.60
N ASN A 86 -5.86 -10.97 12.48
CA ASN A 86 -6.04 -11.65 13.76
C ASN A 86 -6.90 -10.88 14.77
N LEU A 87 -7.15 -9.59 14.52
CA LEU A 87 -8.00 -8.74 15.37
C LEU A 87 -9.37 -8.50 14.75
N ARG A 88 -9.69 -9.14 13.62
CA ARG A 88 -11.00 -9.04 12.97
C ARG A 88 -11.83 -10.27 13.32
N GLU A 89 -13.13 -10.05 13.50
CA GLU A 89 -14.10 -11.14 13.40
C GLU A 89 -13.98 -11.80 12.02
N ASP A 90 -14.16 -13.12 11.93
CA ASP A 90 -13.89 -14.00 10.78
C ASP A 90 -14.67 -13.70 9.47
N LYS A 91 -15.29 -12.53 9.36
CA LYS A 91 -15.96 -12.10 8.14
C LYS A 91 -14.93 -11.66 7.11
N VAL A 92 -14.86 -12.42 6.02
CA VAL A 92 -14.10 -12.05 4.82
C VAL A 92 -14.84 -10.94 4.08
N VAL A 93 -14.61 -9.69 4.50
CA VAL A 93 -15.17 -8.50 3.85
C VAL A 93 -14.14 -7.94 2.84
N GLU A 94 -14.60 -7.30 1.76
CA GLU A 94 -13.74 -6.58 0.79
C GLU A 94 -13.83 -5.06 0.94
N CYS A 95 -12.71 -4.36 0.77
CA CYS A 95 -12.67 -2.92 0.93
C CYS A 95 -13.39 -2.19 -0.19
N VAL A 96 -14.35 -1.33 0.15
CA VAL A 96 -15.03 -0.47 -0.81
C VAL A 96 -14.09 0.50 -1.54
N HIS A 97 -12.97 0.88 -0.92
CA HIS A 97 -12.03 1.83 -1.52
C HIS A 97 -11.00 1.16 -2.43
N CYS A 98 -10.45 0.01 -2.01
CA CYS A 98 -9.31 -0.63 -2.68
C CYS A 98 -9.58 -2.05 -3.20
N GLY A 99 -10.73 -2.66 -2.89
CA GLY A 99 -11.12 -4.00 -3.34
C GLY A 99 -10.22 -5.13 -2.82
N ARG A 100 -9.55 -4.93 -1.66
CA ARG A 100 -8.63 -5.90 -1.04
C ARG A 100 -9.19 -6.41 0.29
N ARG A 101 -8.74 -7.60 0.70
CA ARG A 101 -9.06 -8.28 1.98
C ARG A 101 -8.00 -8.03 3.07
N GLY A 102 -7.33 -6.88 3.02
CA GLY A 102 -6.32 -6.47 4.01
C GLY A 102 -5.20 -5.61 3.43
N CYS A 103 -4.85 -4.56 4.16
CA CYS A 103 -3.80 -3.59 3.84
C CYS A 103 -2.91 -3.26 5.05
N ALA A 104 -3.06 -3.99 6.16
CA ALA A 104 -2.18 -3.88 7.33
C ALA A 104 -0.80 -4.43 6.96
N SER A 105 0.26 -3.64 7.21
CA SER A 105 1.65 -4.07 6.94
C SER A 105 2.30 -4.74 8.15
N ILE A 106 1.77 -4.47 9.33
CA ILE A 106 2.24 -5.01 10.60
C ILE A 106 1.17 -5.96 11.09
N ASP A 107 1.48 -7.25 11.06
CA ASP A 107 0.85 -8.24 11.93
C ASP A 107 1.51 -8.10 13.31
N SER A 108 0.76 -8.33 14.39
CA SER A 108 1.19 -8.08 15.80
C SER A 108 2.58 -8.65 16.14
N PHE A 109 2.99 -9.72 15.45
CA PHE A 109 4.31 -10.38 15.56
C PHE A 109 5.51 -9.50 15.20
N THR A 110 5.33 -8.55 14.29
CA THR A 110 6.43 -7.67 13.84
C THR A 110 6.80 -6.62 14.89
N TYR A 111 5.82 -6.19 15.70
CA TYR A 111 6.06 -5.24 16.79
C TYR A 111 6.94 -5.86 17.87
N VAL A 112 6.67 -7.12 18.22
CA VAL A 112 7.46 -7.91 19.18
C VAL A 112 8.88 -8.13 18.66
N LYS A 113 9.06 -8.49 17.38
CA LYS A 113 10.41 -8.64 16.79
C LYS A 113 11.19 -7.33 16.76
N ILE A 114 10.56 -6.20 16.45
CA ILE A 114 11.23 -4.89 16.45
C ILE A 114 11.60 -4.48 17.89
N TYR A 115 10.70 -4.66 18.86
CA TYR A 115 10.99 -4.38 20.27
C TYR A 115 12.11 -5.27 20.81
N ILE A 116 12.09 -6.56 20.50
CA ILE A 116 13.14 -7.50 20.90
C ILE A 116 14.50 -7.13 20.29
N ILE A 117 14.55 -6.75 19.01
CA ILE A 117 15.79 -6.28 18.38
C ILE A 117 16.30 -4.99 19.04
N TYR A 118 15.40 -4.06 19.39
CA TYR A 118 15.75 -2.81 20.07
C TYR A 118 16.19 -2.99 21.54
N LEU A 119 15.82 -4.12 22.18
CA LEU A 119 16.19 -4.43 23.56
C LEU A 119 17.50 -5.23 23.67
N ILE A 120 17.97 -5.83 22.57
CA ILE A 120 19.17 -6.70 22.53
C ILE A 120 20.41 -5.95 22.00
N ILE A 121 20.24 -4.73 21.46
CA ILE A 121 21.31 -3.80 21.10
C ILE A 121 21.46 -2.77 22.24
#